data_AF-A0A2E6DNN9-F1
#
_entry.id   AF-A0A2E6DNN9-F1
#
_cell.length_a   1.000
_cell.length_b   1.000
_cell.length_c   1.000
_cell.angle_alpha   90.00
_cell.angle_beta   90.00
_cell.angle_gamma   90.00
#
_symmetry.space_group_name_H-M   'P 1'
#
loop_
_entity.id
_entity.type
_entity.pdbx_description
1 polymer ?
#
loop_
_entity_poly.entity_id
_entity_poly.type
_entity_poly.pdbx_seq_one_letter_code
_entity_poly.pdbx_strand_id
1 'polypeptide(L)'
;MQIERDTRGAELGPNQYEDAEGYIAPMPAGSGPRTNPLGEFPTGPAVGELLPDVVASASDGRTVDVHQDRNGQPVVLVFSRSVVW
;
A
#
# COMPACT_ATOMS: atom_id res chain seq x y z
N MET A 1 15.74 7.24 1.19
CA MET A 1 15.64 6.52 -0.09
C MET A 1 14.67 7.30 -0.95
N GLN A 2 15.10 7.81 -2.10
CA GLN A 2 14.19 8.49 -3.03
C GLN A 2 13.59 7.43 -3.94
N ILE A 3 12.28 7.25 -3.85
CA ILE A 3 11.56 6.22 -4.60
C ILE A 3 11.21 6.82 -5.95
N GLU A 4 11.71 6.22 -7.02
CA GLU A 4 11.34 6.62 -8.37
C GLU A 4 9.88 6.25 -8.60
N ARG A 5 9.11 7.19 -9.15
CA ARG A 5 7.70 6.96 -9.48
C ARG A 5 7.58 6.63 -10.95
N ASP A 6 6.68 5.72 -11.27
CA ASP A 6 6.37 5.40 -12.65
C ASP A 6 5.59 6.54 -13.29
N THR A 7 6.13 7.07 -14.38
CA THR A 7 5.53 8.11 -15.22
C THR A 7 5.37 7.65 -16.67
N ARG A 8 5.58 6.36 -16.95
CA ARG A 8 5.44 5.79 -18.29
C ARG A 8 3.95 5.69 -18.66
N GLY A 9 3.66 5.88 -19.94
CA GLY A 9 2.29 5.91 -20.45
C GLY A 9 2.08 7.00 -21.49
N ALA A 10 0.84 7.18 -21.91
CA ALA A 10 0.45 8.20 -22.87
C ALA A 10 -0.99 8.69 -22.63
N GLU A 11 -1.27 9.91 -23.08
CA GLU A 11 -2.65 10.38 -23.23
C GLU A 11 -3.24 9.81 -24.52
N LEU A 12 -4.35 9.08 -24.41
CA LEU A 12 -5.09 8.53 -25.54
C LEU A 12 -6.18 9.49 -26.03
N GLY A 13 -6.62 10.41 -25.16
CA GLY A 13 -7.62 11.44 -25.42
C GLY A 13 -7.93 12.24 -24.16
N PRO A 14 -8.86 13.22 -24.22
CA PRO A 14 -9.17 14.08 -23.09
C PRO A 14 -9.56 13.27 -21.84
N ASN A 15 -8.79 13.42 -20.76
CA ASN A 15 -8.94 12.67 -19.51
C ASN A 15 -8.88 11.14 -19.67
N GLN A 16 -8.08 10.65 -20.62
CA GLN A 16 -7.82 9.23 -20.82
C GLN A 16 -6.32 9.01 -20.93
N TYR A 17 -5.73 8.50 -19.86
CA TYR A 17 -4.30 8.21 -19.78
C TYR A 17 -4.09 6.73 -19.52
N GLU A 18 -3.35 6.08 -20.40
CA GLU A 18 -2.89 4.70 -20.25
C GLU A 18 -1.52 4.69 -19.56
N ASP A 19 -1.30 3.82 -18.58
CA ASP A 19 0.03 3.56 -18.00
C ASP A 19 0.79 2.44 -18.73
N ALA A 20 2.01 2.14 -18.28
CA ALA A 20 2.85 1.10 -18.89
C ALA A 20 2.26 -0.32 -18.77
N GLU A 21 1.29 -0.53 -17.89
CA GLU A 21 0.61 -1.79 -17.67
C GLU A 21 -0.73 -1.88 -18.43
N GLY A 22 -1.06 -0.85 -19.22
CA GLY A 22 -2.27 -0.80 -20.05
C GLY A 22 -3.54 -0.36 -19.30
N TYR A 23 -3.41 0.16 -18.08
CA TYR A 23 -4.55 0.62 -17.30
C TYR A 23 -4.88 2.08 -17.60
N ILE A 24 -6.13 2.32 -18.00
CA ILE A 24 -6.64 3.63 -18.41
C ILE A 24 -7.33 4.33 -17.23
N ALA A 25 -6.97 5.59 -16.98
CA ALA A 25 -7.54 6.40 -15.91
C ALA A 25 -7.65 7.89 -16.29
N PRO A 26 -8.40 8.70 -15.50
CA PRO A 26 -8.57 10.13 -15.78
C PRO A 26 -7.35 11.01 -15.43
N MET A 27 -6.24 10.42 -15.01
CA MET A 27 -5.01 11.13 -14.65
C MET A 27 -3.79 10.39 -15.18
N PRO A 28 -2.70 11.10 -15.54
CA PRO A 28 -1.47 10.46 -15.98
C PRO A 28 -0.81 9.64 -14.86
N ALA A 29 -0.01 8.64 -15.25
CA ALA A 29 0.88 7.93 -14.34
C ALA A 29 1.81 8.92 -13.61
N GLY A 30 2.12 8.62 -12.34
CA GLY A 30 2.94 9.47 -11.48
C GLY A 30 2.22 10.64 -10.82
N SER A 31 0.90 10.75 -11.01
CA SER A 31 0.08 11.86 -10.49
C SER A 31 -0.95 11.40 -9.45
N GLY A 32 -0.95 12.08 -8.30
CA GLY A 32 -1.88 11.83 -7.20
C GLY A 32 -1.90 10.34 -6.79
N PRO A 33 -3.06 9.67 -6.80
CA PRO A 33 -3.16 8.26 -6.44
C PRO A 33 -2.52 7.30 -7.45
N ARG A 34 -2.05 7.77 -8.62
CA ARG A 34 -1.33 6.95 -9.62
C ARG A 34 0.19 7.05 -9.47
N THR A 35 0.68 7.23 -8.24
CA THR A 35 2.12 7.31 -7.95
C THR A 35 2.65 5.91 -7.61
N ASN A 36 2.74 5.05 -8.63
CA ASN A 36 3.29 3.71 -8.48
C ASN A 36 4.82 3.80 -8.34
N PRO A 37 5.45 3.09 -7.40
CA PRO A 37 6.90 3.05 -7.29
C PRO A 37 7.52 2.17 -8.39
N LEU A 38 8.68 2.57 -8.90
CA LEU A 38 9.55 1.75 -9.75
C LEU A 38 10.67 1.11 -8.91
N GLY A 39 11.07 -0.09 -9.33
CA GLY A 39 12.14 -0.84 -8.67
C GLY A 39 11.69 -1.53 -7.38
N GLU A 40 12.65 -1.81 -6.50
CA GLU A 40 12.35 -2.44 -5.22
C GLU A 40 11.55 -1.49 -4.32
N PHE A 41 10.33 -1.91 -3.99
CA PHE A 41 9.47 -1.22 -3.03
C PHE A 41 9.06 -2.23 -1.94
N PRO A 42 9.79 -2.31 -0.82
CA PRO A 42 9.51 -3.28 0.22
C PRO A 42 8.17 -2.96 0.88
N THR A 43 7.17 -3.81 0.65
CA THR A 43 5.82 -3.67 1.22
C THR A 43 5.69 -4.30 2.61
N GLY A 44 6.77 -4.84 3.16
CA GLY A 44 6.80 -5.53 4.43
C GLY A 44 7.96 -6.53 4.54
N PRO A 45 8.05 -7.26 5.66
CA PRO A 45 9.02 -8.33 5.85
C PRO A 45 8.82 -9.47 4.83
N ALA A 46 9.90 -10.18 4.52
CA ALA A 46 9.84 -11.38 3.69
C ALA A 46 9.14 -12.53 4.43
N VAL A 47 8.76 -13.58 3.69
CA VAL A 47 8.20 -14.79 4.30
C VAL A 47 9.23 -15.42 5.25
N GLY A 48 8.83 -15.61 6.51
CA GLY A 48 9.69 -16.15 7.57
C GLY A 48 10.43 -15.10 8.38
N GLU A 49 10.43 -13.82 7.96
CA GLU A 49 10.93 -12.72 8.76
C GLU A 49 9.88 -12.26 9.79
N LEU A 50 10.38 -11.63 10.87
CA LEU A 50 9.54 -11.14 11.94
C LEU A 50 8.74 -9.92 11.48
N LEU A 51 7.43 -9.94 11.73
CA LEU A 51 6.60 -8.74 11.59
C LEU A 51 7.10 -7.62 12.51
N PRO A 52 7.07 -6.34 12.10
CA PRO A 52 7.39 -5.24 12.98
C PRO A 52 6.46 -5.20 14.18
N ASP A 53 6.81 -4.44 15.22
CA ASP A 53 5.91 -4.20 16.33
C ASP A 53 4.67 -3.42 15.84
N VAL A 54 3.51 -4.07 15.91
CA VAL A 54 2.23 -3.47 15.51
C VAL A 54 1.38 -3.28 16.75
N VAL A 55 1.28 -2.02 17.18
CA VAL A 55 0.48 -1.58 18.32
C VAL A 55 -0.55 -0.55 17.85
N ALA A 56 -1.83 -0.78 18.16
CA ALA A 56 -2.92 0.08 17.73
C ALA A 56 -4.01 0.20 18.80
N SER A 57 -4.79 1.28 18.75
CA SER A 57 -6.00 1.41 19.56
C SER A 57 -7.16 0.70 18.88
N ALA A 58 -7.80 -0.22 19.58
CA ALA A 58 -9.07 -0.81 19.17
C ALA A 58 -10.23 0.19 19.33
N SER A 59 -11.35 -0.10 18.68
CA SER A 59 -12.56 0.72 18.72
C SER A 59 -13.18 0.85 20.12
N ASP A 60 -12.90 -0.08 21.01
CA ASP A 60 -13.33 -0.07 22.41
C ASP A 60 -12.34 0.67 23.34
N GLY A 61 -11.29 1.27 22.78
CA GLY A 61 -10.26 2.02 23.52
C GLY A 61 -9.16 1.15 24.11
N ARG A 62 -9.21 -0.18 23.97
CA ARG A 62 -8.09 -1.05 24.37
C ARG A 62 -6.90 -0.87 23.43
N THR A 63 -5.70 -1.00 23.97
CA THR A 63 -4.49 -1.18 23.15
C THR A 63 -4.43 -2.63 22.69
N VAL A 64 -4.19 -2.84 21.39
CA VAL A 64 -3.87 -4.13 20.79
C VAL A 64 -2.39 -4.13 20.43
N ASP A 65 -1.65 -5.11 20.93
CA ASP A 65 -0.26 -5.40 20.55
C ASP A 65 -0.25 -6.78 19.89
N VAL A 66 0.04 -6.83 18.59
CA VAL A 66 -0.03 -8.07 17.81
C VAL A 66 0.90 -9.16 18.37
N HIS A 67 2.08 -8.81 18.86
CA HIS A 67 3.05 -9.81 19.34
C HIS A 67 2.69 -10.34 20.72
N GLN A 68 2.13 -9.49 21.60
CA GLN A 68 1.67 -9.91 22.92
C GLN A 68 0.32 -10.64 22.84
N ASP A 69 -0.66 -10.05 22.15
CA ASP A 69 -2.05 -10.53 22.14
C ASP A 69 -2.23 -11.81 21.34
N ARG A 70 -1.34 -12.11 20.38
CA ARG A 70 -1.38 -13.40 19.69
C ARG A 70 -1.15 -14.58 20.62
N ASN A 71 -0.51 -14.39 21.78
CA ASN A 71 -0.29 -15.40 22.81
C ASN A 71 0.16 -16.78 22.24
N GLY A 72 1.15 -16.75 21.34
CA GLY A 72 1.70 -17.94 20.68
C GLY A 72 0.84 -18.53 19.56
N GLN A 73 -0.33 -17.97 19.25
CA GLN A 73 -1.21 -18.40 18.17
C GLN A 73 -0.87 -17.72 16.83
N PRO A 74 -1.25 -18.32 15.69
CA PRO A 74 -1.24 -17.65 14.40
C PRO A 74 -2.19 -16.45 14.39
N VAL A 75 -1.80 -15.37 13.71
CA VAL A 75 -2.58 -14.15 13.53
C VAL A 75 -2.57 -13.73 12.08
N VAL A 76 -3.68 -13.12 11.64
CA VAL A 76 -3.79 -12.44 10.36
C VAL A 76 -3.84 -10.93 10.61
N LEU A 77 -2.90 -10.19 10.05
CA LEU A 77 -2.90 -8.73 10.05
C LEU A 77 -3.31 -8.22 8.66
N VAL A 78 -4.37 -7.41 8.60
CA VAL A 78 -4.90 -6.87 7.33
C VAL A 78 -4.79 -5.36 7.35
N PHE A 79 -4.05 -4.81 6.39
CA PHE A 79 -4.01 -3.37 6.13
C PHE A 79 -5.11 -3.02 5.13
N SER A 80 -6.21 -2.44 5.62
CA SER A 80 -7.26 -1.93 4.76
C SER A 80 -7.08 -0.43 4.55
N ARG A 81 -6.92 0.00 3.30
CA ARG A 81 -7.08 1.42 2.96
C ARG A 81 -8.56 1.77 3.03
N SER A 82 -8.97 2.48 4.08
CA SER A 82 -10.29 3.09 4.14
C SER A 82 -10.26 4.42 3.38
N VAL A 83 -11.07 4.55 2.34
CA VAL A 83 -11.38 5.84 1.74
C VAL A 83 -12.78 6.23 2.22
N VAL A 84 -12.85 7.23 3.09
CA VAL A 84 -14.12 7.93 3.32
C VAL A 84 -14.29 8.84 2.11
N TRP A 85 -15.34 8.57 1.32
CA TRP A 85 -15.80 9.44 0.26
C TRP A 85 -16.51 10.66 0.85
#